data_AF-A0A7C4S190-F1
#
_entry.id   AF-A0A7C4S190-F1
#
_cell.length_a   1.000
_cell.length_b   1.000
_cell.length_c   1.000
_cell.angle_alpha   90.00
_cell.angle_beta   90.00
_cell.angle_gamma   90.00
#
_symmetry.space_group_name_H-M   'P 1'
#
loop_
_entity.id
_entity.type
_entity.pdbx_description
1 polymer ?
#
loop_
_entity_poly.entity_id
_entity_poly.type
_entity_poly.pdbx_seq_one_letter_code
_entity_poly.pdbx_strand_id
1 'polypeptide(L)'
;MQLKQRLSKDNTIITLVNSNVAKNGYKFVFEKPSEICLTCNLRKVCVERLEQGRIYEIIKVRDKKHFCKLLNDFVSVVEVKLSPIEIFVERRIA
;
A
#
# COMPACT_ATOMS: atom_id res chain seq x y z
N MET A 1 4.82 -7.11 35.53
CA MET A 1 5.23 -5.70 35.24
C MET A 1 6.65 -5.78 34.68
N GLN A 2 6.98 -5.65 33.40
CA GLN A 2 6.41 -4.94 32.26
C GLN A 2 6.74 -5.77 30.99
N LEU A 3 5.73 -6.22 30.22
CA LEU A 3 5.97 -6.65 28.85
C LEU A 3 6.27 -5.39 28.04
N LYS A 4 7.54 -5.15 27.75
CA LYS A 4 7.98 -4.09 26.82
C LYS A 4 7.44 -4.44 25.44
N GLN A 5 6.29 -3.90 25.11
CA GLN A 5 5.77 -3.78 23.75
C GLN A 5 6.76 -2.94 22.94
N ARG A 6 7.78 -3.58 22.37
CA ARG A 6 8.38 -3.10 21.12
C ARG A 6 7.46 -3.57 19.99
N LEU A 7 6.32 -2.93 19.85
CA LEU A 7 5.58 -2.96 18.59
C LEU A 7 6.52 -2.29 17.57
N SER A 8 7.03 -3.12 16.66
CA SER A 8 8.00 -2.79 15.62
C SER A 8 7.61 -1.50 14.89
N LYS A 9 8.50 -0.51 14.92
CA LYS A 9 8.28 0.83 14.35
C LYS A 9 8.50 0.87 12.83
N ASP A 10 8.75 -0.25 12.14
CA ASP A 10 9.44 -0.22 10.83
C ASP A 10 8.87 -1.12 9.72
N ASN A 11 7.54 -1.29 9.60
CA ASN A 11 6.92 -1.95 8.42
C ASN A 11 6.13 -0.97 7.53
N THR A 12 6.64 0.25 7.42
CA THR A 12 6.04 1.29 6.57
C THR A 12 6.66 1.26 5.18
N ILE A 13 5.84 1.12 4.15
CA ILE A 13 6.23 1.13 2.73
C ILE A 13 5.83 2.48 2.13
N ILE A 14 6.75 3.12 1.41
CA ILE A 14 6.43 4.31 0.61
C ILE A 14 6.00 3.85 -0.77
N THR A 15 4.82 4.27 -1.21
CA THR A 15 4.26 3.99 -2.54
C THR A 15 3.47 5.20 -3.08
N LEU A 16 2.85 5.07 -4.26
CA LEU A 16 2.00 6.07 -4.87
C LEU A 16 0.60 5.51 -5.14
N VAL A 17 -0.42 6.34 -4.93
CA VAL A 17 -1.82 6.02 -5.20
C VAL A 17 -2.50 7.18 -5.90
N ASN A 18 -3.62 6.96 -6.59
CA ASN A 18 -4.41 8.04 -7.19
C ASN A 18 -4.72 9.11 -6.11
N SER A 19 -4.49 10.39 -6.43
CA SER A 19 -4.71 11.50 -5.51
C SER A 19 -6.13 11.55 -4.95
N ASN A 20 -7.14 11.08 -5.71
CA ASN A 20 -8.55 11.09 -5.32
C ASN A 20 -8.87 10.13 -4.16
N VAL A 21 -8.00 9.13 -3.92
CA VAL A 21 -8.15 8.17 -2.81
C VAL A 21 -7.03 8.27 -1.77
N ALA A 22 -6.11 9.22 -1.93
CA ALA A 22 -4.99 9.46 -1.04
C ALA A 22 -5.46 10.08 0.29
N LYS A 23 -6.02 9.27 1.18
CA LYS A 23 -6.46 9.64 2.53
C LYS A 23 -6.08 8.58 3.55
N ASN A 24 -5.77 9.01 4.77
CA ASN A 24 -5.44 8.08 5.86
C ASN A 24 -6.60 7.10 6.13
N GLY A 25 -6.26 5.85 6.42
CA GLY A 25 -7.20 4.75 6.64
C GLY A 25 -7.77 4.12 5.37
N TYR A 26 -7.54 4.70 4.18
CA TYR A 26 -7.95 4.07 2.94
C TYR A 26 -7.16 2.77 2.71
N LYS A 27 -7.88 1.70 2.34
CA LYS A 27 -7.31 0.39 2.06
C LYS A 27 -7.44 0.04 0.58
N PHE A 28 -6.40 -0.56 0.02
CA PHE A 28 -6.41 -1.03 -1.37
C PHE A 28 -5.69 -2.36 -1.51
N VAL A 29 -6.05 -3.13 -2.54
CA VAL A 29 -5.34 -4.34 -2.94
C VAL A 29 -4.36 -3.98 -4.05
N PHE A 30 -3.12 -4.42 -3.94
CA PHE A 30 -2.20 -4.38 -5.08
C PHE A 30 -2.29 -5.70 -5.86
N GLU A 31 -2.78 -5.67 -7.09
CA GLU A 31 -2.84 -6.87 -7.93
C GLU A 31 -1.57 -7.06 -8.75
N LYS A 32 -1.37 -6.27 -9.80
CA LYS A 32 -0.20 -6.39 -10.67
C LYS A 32 0.12 -5.05 -11.34
N PRO A 33 1.39 -4.81 -11.73
CA PRO A 33 1.72 -3.66 -12.56
C PRO A 33 1.11 -3.81 -13.97
N SER A 34 0.69 -2.69 -14.55
CA SER A 34 0.34 -2.59 -15.98
C SER A 34 1.60 -2.54 -16.86
N GLU A 35 1.48 -2.86 -18.15
CA GLU A 35 2.58 -2.76 -19.13
C GLU A 35 3.17 -1.35 -19.19
N ILE A 36 2.32 -0.31 -19.08
CA ILE A 36 2.76 1.09 -19.05
C ILE A 36 3.65 1.36 -17.82
N CYS A 37 3.45 0.65 -16.71
CA CYS A 37 4.28 0.78 -15.52
C CYS A 37 5.67 0.18 -15.71
N LEU A 38 5.86 -0.75 -16.65
CA LEU A 38 7.15 -1.43 -16.84
C LEU A 38 8.25 -0.49 -17.32
N THR A 39 7.88 0.57 -18.07
CA THR A 39 8.77 1.61 -18.61
C THR A 39 8.73 2.91 -17.79
N CYS A 40 8.02 2.93 -16.66
CA CYS A 40 7.84 4.13 -15.84
C CYS A 40 9.02 4.38 -14.90
N ASN A 41 9.50 5.63 -14.83
CA ASN A 41 10.59 6.03 -13.92
C ASN A 41 10.24 5.85 -12.43
N LEU A 42 8.96 5.87 -12.08
CA LEU A 42 8.48 5.69 -10.70
C LEU A 42 8.19 4.23 -10.35
N ARG A 43 8.38 3.28 -11.28
CA ARG A 43 8.05 1.86 -11.11
C ARG A 43 8.58 1.27 -9.81
N LYS A 44 9.86 1.53 -9.49
CA LYS A 44 10.54 1.02 -8.29
C LYS A 44 9.82 1.39 -6.99
N VAL A 45 9.25 2.58 -6.91
CA VAL A 45 8.56 3.06 -5.70
C VAL A 45 7.05 2.85 -5.76
N CYS A 46 6.45 2.87 -6.95
CA CYS A 46 5.00 2.76 -7.15
C CYS A 46 4.52 1.31 -7.04
N VAL A 47 5.21 0.36 -7.69
CA VAL A 47 4.69 -1.01 -7.86
C VAL A 47 5.63 -2.09 -7.34
N GLU A 48 6.96 -1.91 -7.39
CA GLU A 48 7.91 -2.98 -7.02
C GLU A 48 8.09 -3.17 -5.51
N ARG A 49 7.60 -2.24 -4.70
CA ARG A 49 7.61 -2.35 -3.23
C ARG A 49 6.36 -3.03 -2.67
N LEU A 50 5.41 -3.39 -3.53
CA LEU A 50 4.14 -3.99 -3.15
C LEU A 50 4.11 -5.45 -3.58
N GLU A 51 3.56 -6.29 -2.71
CA GLU A 51 3.31 -7.70 -2.98
C GLU A 51 1.92 -7.86 -3.60
N GLN A 52 1.84 -8.64 -4.67
CA GLN A 52 0.58 -8.98 -5.32
C GLN A 52 -0.39 -9.68 -4.35
N GLY A 53 -1.67 -9.31 -4.43
CA GLY A 53 -2.77 -9.87 -3.63
C GLY A 53 -2.80 -9.39 -2.17
N ARG A 54 -1.92 -8.47 -1.78
CA ARG A 54 -1.91 -7.91 -0.42
C ARG A 54 -2.78 -6.67 -0.30
N ILE A 55 -3.38 -6.52 0.87
CA ILE A 55 -4.12 -5.32 1.27
C ILE A 55 -3.17 -4.38 1.99
N TYR A 56 -3.14 -3.13 1.55
CA TYR A 56 -2.36 -2.06 2.16
C TYR A 56 -3.28 -0.98 2.70
N GLU A 57 -2.96 -0.44 3.87
CA GLU A 57 -3.66 0.69 4.49
C GLU A 57 -2.77 1.93 4.47
N ILE A 58 -3.31 3.05 3.98
CA ILE A 58 -2.63 4.35 4.00
C ILE A 58 -2.57 4.87 5.43
N ILE A 59 -1.36 5.06 5.95
CA ILE A 59 -1.14 5.62 7.29
C ILE A 59 -0.75 7.10 7.26
N LYS A 60 -0.19 7.57 6.14
CA LYS A 60 0.17 8.98 5.95
C LYS A 60 0.21 9.35 4.47
N VAL A 61 -0.33 10.52 4.14
CA VAL A 61 -0.20 11.16 2.83
C VAL A 61 0.91 12.20 2.90
N ARG A 62 1.80 12.22 1.91
CA ARG A 62 2.87 13.22 1.79
C ARG A 62 2.46 14.30 0.78
N ASP A 63 3.09 15.48 0.87
CA ASP A 63 2.73 16.64 0.04
C ASP A 63 3.17 16.54 -1.44
N LYS A 64 3.93 15.51 -1.78
CA LYS A 64 4.47 15.32 -3.14
C LYS A 64 3.48 14.56 -4.02
N LYS A 65 3.24 15.11 -5.22
CA LYS A 65 2.44 14.48 -6.28
C LYS A 65 3.26 14.27 -7.55
N HIS A 66 2.86 13.30 -8.35
CA HIS A 66 3.44 13.00 -9.66
C HIS A 66 2.34 12.73 -10.67
N PHE A 67 2.55 13.09 -11.93
CA PHE A 67 1.61 12.73 -13.00
C PHE A 67 1.79 11.25 -13.40
N CYS A 68 0.69 10.50 -13.48
CA CYS A 68 0.69 9.09 -13.87
C CYS A 68 0.04 8.92 -15.25
N LYS A 69 0.83 8.47 -16.22
CA LYS A 69 0.36 8.23 -17.60
C LYS A 69 -0.77 7.20 -17.69
N LEU A 70 -0.73 6.16 -16.84
CA LEU A 70 -1.75 5.10 -16.82
C LEU A 70 -3.13 5.63 -16.41
N LEU A 71 -3.18 6.49 -15.40
CA LEU A 71 -4.43 7.05 -14.88
C LEU A 71 -4.86 8.34 -15.59
N ASN A 72 -3.96 8.93 -16.38
CA ASN A 72 -4.10 10.28 -16.93
C ASN A 72 -4.45 11.33 -15.85
N ASP A 73 -3.88 11.15 -14.66
CA ASP A 73 -4.17 11.95 -13.46
C ASP A 73 -2.97 11.94 -12.50
N PHE A 74 -3.02 12.76 -11.44
CA PHE A 74 -2.00 12.84 -10.41
C PHE A 74 -2.09 11.70 -9.40
N VAL A 75 -0.94 11.16 -9.04
CA VAL A 75 -0.76 10.24 -7.91
C VAL A 75 -0.04 10.95 -6.76
N SER A 76 -0.47 10.68 -5.53
CA SER A 76 0.15 11.20 -4.30
C SER A 76 1.11 10.18 -3.72
N VAL A 77 2.23 10.66 -3.17
CA VAL A 77 3.13 9.81 -2.39
C VAL A 77 2.50 9.51 -1.03
N VAL A 78 2.42 8.24 -0.68
CA VAL A 78 1.82 7.77 0.57
C VAL A 78 2.73 6.78 1.29
N GLU A 79 2.59 6.75 2.60
CA GLU A 79 3.12 5.70 3.46
C GLU A 79 2.00 4.72 3.78
N VAL A 80 2.27 3.44 3.60
CA VAL A 80 1.31 2.35 3.81
C VAL A 80 1.88 1.29 4.73
N LYS A 81 0.99 0.55 5.40
CA LYS A 81 1.32 -0.69 6.10
C LYS A 81 0.53 -1.85 5.49
N LEU A 82 1.04 -3.07 5.62
CA LEU A 82 0.26 -4.28 5.36
C LEU A 82 -0.95 -4.31 6.32
N SER A 83 -2.15 -4.47 5.78
CA SER A 83 -3.35 -4.73 6.57
C SER A 83 -3.39 -6.21 6.92
N PRO A 84 -3.75 -6.58 8.16
CA PRO A 84 -4.05 -7.97 8.48
C PRO A 84 -5.20 -8.46 7.59
N ILE A 85 -5.11 -9.72 7.18
CA ILE A 85 -6.20 -10.41 6.48
C ILE A 85 -7.06 -11.05 7.57
N GLU A 86 -8.30 -10.62 7.70
CA GLU A 86 -9.28 -11.28 8.57
C GLU A 86 -9.81 -12.52 7.85
N ILE A 87 -9.42 -13.70 8.34
CA ILE A 87 -9.91 -14.98 7.84
C ILE A 87 -10.85 -15.59 8.87
N PHE A 88 -12.03 -16.01 8.41
CA PHE A 88 -12.94 -16.83 9.21
C PHE A 88 -12.64 -18.29 8.91
N VAL A 89 -12.10 -19.02 9.89
CA VAL A 89 -11.83 -20.45 9.77
C VAL A 89 -12.94 -21.19 10.50
N GLU A 90 -13.74 -21.95 9.75
CA GLU A 90 -14.71 -22.87 10.36
C GLU A 90 -13.97 -23.92 11.19
N ARG A 91 -14.36 -24.04 12.45
CA ARG A 91 -13.81 -25.04 13.36
C ARG A 91 -14.32 -26.41 12.91
N ARG A 92 -13.51 -27.15 12.15
CA ARG A 92 -13.80 -28.57 11.91
C ARG A 92 -13.69 -29.32 13.24
N ILE A 93 -14.81 -29.83 13.73
CA ILE A 93 -14.86 -30.72 14.88
C ILE A 93 -14.46 -32.12 14.38
N ALA A 94 -13.41 -32.67 14.96
CA ALA A 94 -12.98 -34.06 14.77
C ALA A 94 -13.45 -34.91 15.95
#